data_AF-A0A5B0W0B6-F1
#
_entry.id   AF-A0A5B0W0B6-F1
#
_cell.length_a   1.000
_cell.length_b   1.000
_cell.length_c   1.000
_cell.angle_alpha   90.00
_cell.angle_beta   90.00
_cell.angle_gamma   90.00
#
_symmetry.space_group_name_H-M   'P 1'
#
loop_
_entity.id
_entity.type
_entity.pdbx_description
1 polymer ?
#
loop_
_entity_poly.entity_id
_entity_poly.type
_entity_poly.pdbx_seq_one_letter_code
_entity_poly.pdbx_strand_id
1 'polypeptide(L)'
;MRNQVLRDYLFYLSPAVLIPMFLYLLDDHITVVNLFKIGLLFPLLMLAMKGLTVFFPAENLRERSLGRMAEYAILQSLVFAAFMVLFGGFMQPDLQSTLSSALKPFAIAVLIMGSFNFFTAVQAQKKLRATKP
;
A
#
# COMPACT_ATOMS: atom_id res chain seq x y z
N MET A 1 15.41 -6.24 -15.36
CA MET A 1 15.05 -5.83 -13.98
C MET A 1 15.35 -4.37 -13.67
N ARG A 2 16.60 -3.86 -13.72
CA ARG A 2 16.95 -2.49 -13.29
C ARG A 2 16.15 -1.36 -13.98
N ASN A 3 15.99 -1.40 -15.30
CA ASN A 3 15.19 -0.39 -16.02
C ASN A 3 13.69 -0.46 -15.70
N GLN A 4 13.17 -1.64 -15.34
CA GLN A 4 11.77 -1.80 -15.01
C GLN A 4 11.46 -1.25 -13.62
N VAL A 5 12.32 -1.53 -12.63
CA VAL A 5 12.21 -0.95 -11.28
C VAL A 5 12.30 0.58 -11.33
N LEU A 6 13.22 1.13 -12.12
CA LEU A 6 13.34 2.59 -12.30
C LEU A 6 12.10 3.19 -12.97
N ARG A 7 11.58 2.53 -14.03
CA ARG A 7 10.37 2.98 -14.72
C ARG A 7 9.16 2.96 -13.80
N ASP A 8 9.01 1.88 -13.05
CA ASP A 8 7.95 1.71 -12.06
C ASP A 8 8.09 2.80 -10.99
N TYR A 9 9.27 2.99 -10.40
CA TYR A 9 9.54 4.06 -9.44
C TYR A 9 9.15 5.45 -9.96
N LEU A 10 9.57 5.82 -11.18
CA LEU A 10 9.19 7.09 -11.80
C LEU A 10 7.68 7.20 -12.01
N PHE A 11 7.03 6.11 -12.44
CA PHE A 11 5.58 6.08 -12.61
C PHE A 11 4.81 6.33 -11.30
N TYR A 12 5.30 5.84 -10.15
CA TYR A 12 4.71 6.15 -8.85
C TYR A 12 5.04 7.58 -8.40
N LEU A 13 6.27 8.04 -8.63
CA LEU A 13 6.77 9.33 -8.15
C LEU A 13 6.18 10.51 -8.92
N SER A 14 6.02 10.41 -10.24
CA SER A 14 5.58 11.54 -11.06
C SER A 14 4.22 12.09 -10.63
N PRO A 15 3.16 11.29 -10.45
CA PRO A 15 1.87 11.81 -9.99
C PRO A 15 1.94 12.32 -8.54
N ALA A 16 2.77 11.70 -7.70
CA ALA A 16 2.94 12.09 -6.30
C ALA A 16 3.54 13.49 -6.13
N VAL A 17 4.33 13.95 -7.11
CA VAL A 17 4.95 15.28 -7.13
C VAL A 17 4.12 16.26 -7.96
N LEU A 18 3.70 15.86 -9.16
CA LEU A 18 3.05 16.76 -10.11
C LEU A 18 1.66 17.20 -9.65
N ILE A 19 0.86 16.29 -9.07
CA ILE A 19 -0.52 16.61 -8.67
C ILE A 19 -0.53 17.64 -7.52
N PRO A 20 0.19 17.43 -6.38
CA PRO A 20 0.23 18.43 -5.32
C PRO A 20 0.86 19.75 -5.77
N MET A 21 1.88 19.69 -6.62
CA MET A 21 2.52 20.91 -7.15
C MET A 21 1.55 21.73 -8.00
N PHE A 22 0.79 21.07 -8.88
CA PHE A 22 -0.22 21.75 -9.70
C PHE A 22 -1.34 22.34 -8.84
N LEU A 23 -1.82 21.60 -7.84
CA LEU A 23 -2.83 22.08 -6.90
C LEU A 23 -2.33 23.26 -6.07
N TYR A 24 -1.09 23.22 -5.59
CA TYR A 24 -0.46 24.32 -4.87
C TYR A 24 -0.41 25.62 -5.70
N LEU A 25 -0.21 25.51 -7.02
CA LEU A 25 -0.16 26.67 -7.91
C LEU A 25 -1.54 27.21 -8.30
N LEU A 26 -2.60 26.43 -8.13
CA LEU A 26 -3.95 26.78 -8.59
C LEU A 26 -4.93 27.14 -7.46
N ASP A 27 -4.70 26.65 -6.25
CA ASP A 27 -5.64 26.79 -5.14
C ASP A 27 -4.91 27.07 -3.81
N ASP A 28 -4.98 28.32 -3.37
CA ASP A 28 -4.40 28.81 -2.11
C ASP A 28 -5.17 28.34 -0.87
N HIS A 29 -6.34 27.71 -1.02
CA HIS A 29 -7.15 27.25 0.12
C HIS A 29 -6.75 25.85 0.59
N ILE A 30 -5.98 25.11 -0.19
CA ILE A 30 -5.53 23.76 0.18
C ILE A 30 -4.35 23.86 1.16
N THR A 31 -4.54 23.34 2.36
CA THR A 31 -3.45 23.27 3.34
C THR A 31 -2.30 22.40 2.84
N VAL A 32 -1.07 22.76 3.22
CA VAL A 32 0.15 21.99 2.92
C VAL A 32 0.01 20.51 3.33
N VAL A 33 -0.61 20.26 4.49
CA VAL A 33 -0.87 18.90 4.98
C VAL A 33 -1.74 18.10 4.01
N ASN A 34 -2.80 18.72 3.46
CA ASN A 34 -3.67 18.06 2.50
C ASN A 34 -2.97 17.83 1.15
N LEU A 35 -2.12 18.75 0.70
CA LEU A 35 -1.29 18.56 -0.50
C LEU A 35 -0.36 17.33 -0.36
N PHE A 36 0.31 17.17 0.79
CA PHE A 36 1.10 15.97 1.06
C PHE A 36 0.26 14.70 1.06
N LYS A 37 -0.90 14.72 1.73
CA LYS A 37 -1.81 13.56 1.73
C LYS A 37 -2.27 13.19 0.32
N ILE A 38 -2.61 14.19 -0.52
CA ILE A 38 -2.98 13.98 -1.93
C ILE A 38 -1.84 13.34 -2.72
N GLY A 39 -0.61 13.84 -2.55
CA GLY A 39 0.57 13.30 -3.22
C GLY A 39 0.83 11.84 -2.87
N LEU A 40 0.51 11.43 -1.63
CA LEU A 40 0.69 10.06 -1.17
C LEU A 40 -0.42 9.10 -1.60
N LEU A 41 -1.62 9.59 -1.96
CA LEU A 41 -2.75 8.74 -2.32
C LEU A 41 -2.44 7.82 -3.50
N PHE A 42 -1.86 8.35 -4.58
CA PHE A 42 -1.61 7.56 -5.77
C PHE A 42 -0.53 6.47 -5.56
N PRO A 43 0.66 6.77 -5.00
CA PRO A 43 1.62 5.74 -4.64
C PRO A 43 1.04 4.67 -3.72
N LEU A 44 0.29 5.07 -2.69
CA LEU A 44 -0.30 4.14 -1.73
C LEU A 44 -1.41 3.29 -2.34
N LEU A 45 -2.26 3.86 -3.19
CA LEU A 45 -3.27 3.11 -3.94
C LEU A 45 -2.61 2.04 -4.81
N MET A 46 -1.60 2.44 -5.57
CA MET A 46 -0.95 1.52 -6.49
C MET A 46 -0.17 0.43 -5.75
N LEU A 47 0.49 0.76 -4.64
CA LEU A 47 1.12 -0.23 -3.74
C LEU A 47 0.08 -1.13 -3.07
N ALA A 48 -1.09 -0.60 -2.70
CA ALA A 48 -2.17 -1.37 -2.10
C ALA A 48 -2.78 -2.37 -3.11
N MET A 49 -2.95 -1.96 -4.37
CA MET A 49 -3.51 -2.82 -5.44
C MET A 49 -2.52 -3.86 -5.95
N LYS A 50 -1.29 -3.43 -6.30
CA LYS A 50 -0.28 -4.34 -6.87
C LYS A 50 0.42 -5.16 -5.79
N GLY A 51 0.34 -4.72 -4.54
CA GLY A 51 1.11 -5.27 -3.44
C GLY A 51 2.59 -4.89 -3.52
N LEU A 52 3.32 -5.25 -2.48
CA LEU A 52 4.77 -5.08 -2.45
C LEU A 52 5.49 -6.07 -3.40
N THR A 53 4.79 -6.98 -4.08
CA THR A 53 5.36 -8.07 -4.91
C THR A 53 6.10 -7.52 -6.12
N VAL A 54 5.75 -6.30 -6.56
CA VAL A 54 6.51 -5.56 -7.59
C VAL A 54 7.94 -5.23 -7.12
N PHE A 55 8.12 -5.08 -5.80
CA PHE A 55 9.40 -4.76 -5.16
C PHE A 55 10.09 -5.99 -4.54
N PHE A 56 9.41 -7.13 -4.46
CA PHE A 56 9.96 -8.37 -3.89
C PHE A 56 9.80 -9.55 -4.87
N PRO A 57 10.90 -10.20 -5.29
CA PRO A 57 10.85 -11.26 -6.31
C PRO A 57 9.97 -12.44 -5.87
N ALA A 58 9.05 -12.84 -6.76
CA ALA A 58 8.14 -13.97 -6.56
C ALA A 58 8.88 -15.32 -6.53
N GLU A 59 10.08 -15.40 -7.14
CA GLU A 59 10.88 -16.62 -7.23
C GLU A 59 11.24 -17.19 -5.84
N ASN A 60 11.31 -16.35 -4.81
CA ASN A 60 11.63 -16.76 -3.43
C ASN A 60 10.43 -17.28 -2.63
N LEU A 61 9.21 -17.28 -3.19
CA LEU A 61 8.02 -17.69 -2.44
C LEU A 61 8.05 -19.18 -2.07
N ARG A 62 8.64 -20.05 -2.91
CA ARG A 62 8.71 -21.50 -2.65
C ARG A 62 9.50 -21.82 -1.37
N GLU A 63 10.62 -21.15 -1.17
CA GLU A 63 11.58 -21.38 -0.09
C GLU A 63 11.36 -20.44 1.12
N ARG A 64 10.47 -19.47 0.99
CA ARG A 64 10.18 -18.50 2.07
C ARG A 64 9.69 -19.19 3.34
N SER A 65 10.26 -18.80 4.48
CA SER A 65 9.75 -19.22 5.78
C SER A 65 8.37 -18.61 6.07
N LEU A 66 7.59 -19.27 6.95
CA LEU A 66 6.30 -18.75 7.39
C LEU A 66 6.41 -17.36 8.03
N GLY A 67 7.47 -17.13 8.82
CA GLY A 67 7.73 -15.82 9.45
C GLY A 67 7.90 -14.70 8.42
N ARG A 68 8.71 -14.91 7.37
CA ARG A 68 8.90 -13.92 6.30
C ARG A 68 7.63 -13.69 5.47
N MET A 69 6.78 -14.71 5.32
CA MET A 69 5.48 -14.52 4.68
C MET A 69 4.54 -13.69 5.55
N ALA A 70 4.56 -13.87 6.87
CA ALA A 70 3.78 -13.08 7.81
C ALA A 70 4.23 -11.61 7.84
N GLU A 71 5.54 -11.36 7.94
CA GLU A 71 6.12 -10.00 7.87
C GLU A 71 5.66 -9.27 6.60
N TYR A 72 5.77 -9.95 5.46
CA TYR A 72 5.38 -9.40 4.17
C TYR A 72 3.87 -9.12 4.09
N ALA A 73 3.04 -10.03 4.58
CA ALA A 73 1.59 -9.84 4.64
C ALA A 73 1.21 -8.66 5.54
N ILE A 74 1.87 -8.52 6.70
CA ILE A 74 1.67 -7.38 7.60
C ILE A 74 2.06 -6.07 6.91
N LEU A 75 3.23 -6.00 6.28
CA LEU A 75 3.68 -4.80 5.57
C LEU A 75 2.73 -4.40 4.45
N GLN A 76 2.27 -5.35 3.63
CA GLN A 76 1.30 -5.07 2.57
C GLN A 76 -0.03 -4.56 3.13
N SER A 77 -0.45 -5.09 4.27
CA SER A 77 -1.69 -4.67 4.92
C SER A 77 -1.58 -3.33 5.63
N LEU A 78 -0.40 -2.97 6.13
CA LEU A 78 -0.12 -1.62 6.64
C LEU A 78 -0.22 -0.59 5.52
N VAL A 79 0.31 -0.89 4.34
CA VAL A 79 0.21 0.00 3.16
C VAL A 79 -1.25 0.16 2.73
N PHE A 80 -2.01 -0.94 2.65
CA PHE A 80 -3.44 -0.88 2.35
C PHE A 80 -4.23 -0.08 3.39
N ALA A 81 -3.97 -0.32 4.68
CA ALA A 81 -4.64 0.39 5.76
C ALA A 81 -4.29 1.89 5.76
N ALA A 82 -3.04 2.25 5.47
CA ALA A 82 -2.62 3.64 5.33
C ALA A 82 -3.34 4.33 4.16
N PHE A 83 -3.47 3.65 3.01
CA PHE A 83 -4.27 4.14 1.89
C PHE A 83 -5.74 4.38 2.31
N MET A 84 -6.38 3.39 2.95
CA MET A 84 -7.78 3.49 3.37
C MET A 84 -8.02 4.63 4.36
N VAL A 85 -7.11 4.83 5.32
CA VAL A 85 -7.19 5.96 6.26
C VAL A 85 -7.07 7.27 5.49
N LEU A 86 -6.03 7.45 4.67
CA LEU A 86 -5.83 8.69 3.93
C LEU A 86 -6.99 9.01 3.00
N PHE A 87 -7.46 8.03 2.24
CA PHE A 87 -8.60 8.19 1.35
C PHE A 87 -9.90 8.48 2.11
N GLY A 88 -10.15 7.74 3.21
CA GLY A 88 -11.30 7.97 4.07
C GLY A 88 -11.29 9.36 4.73
N GLY A 89 -10.10 9.88 5.06
CA GLY A 89 -9.94 11.24 5.60
C GLY A 89 -10.30 12.35 4.60
N PHE A 90 -10.32 12.05 3.30
CA PHE A 90 -10.84 12.98 2.28
C PHE A 90 -12.33 12.81 2.02
N MET A 91 -12.80 11.56 1.94
CA MET A 91 -14.21 11.27 1.63
C MET A 91 -15.14 11.51 2.80
N GLN A 92 -14.65 11.31 4.02
CA GLN A 92 -15.43 11.32 5.25
C GLN A 92 -14.59 11.96 6.39
N PRO A 93 -14.25 13.26 6.26
CA PRO A 93 -13.36 13.94 7.20
C PRO A 93 -13.89 13.91 8.64
N ASP A 94 -15.21 14.03 8.82
CA ASP A 94 -15.85 14.07 10.14
C ASP A 94 -15.67 12.76 10.93
N LEU A 95 -15.65 11.63 10.22
CA LEU A 95 -15.46 10.29 10.80
C LEU A 95 -14.02 10.04 11.25
N GLN A 96 -13.05 10.80 10.72
CA GLN A 96 -11.62 10.68 11.05
C GLN A 96 -11.06 11.90 11.79
N SER A 97 -11.95 12.65 12.45
CA SER A 97 -11.61 13.88 13.19
C SER A 97 -10.64 13.68 14.37
N THR A 98 -10.42 12.44 14.83
CA THR A 98 -9.50 12.13 15.94
C THR A 98 -8.53 11.02 15.57
N LEU A 99 -7.37 10.99 16.24
CA LEU A 99 -6.39 9.90 16.08
C LEU A 99 -7.02 8.53 16.36
N SER A 100 -7.85 8.42 17.41
CA SER A 100 -8.52 7.16 17.76
C SER A 100 -9.49 6.71 16.66
N SER A 101 -10.22 7.64 16.05
CA SER A 101 -11.16 7.32 14.98
C SER A 101 -10.47 6.97 13.65
N ALA A 102 -9.23 7.39 13.44
CA ALA A 102 -8.38 6.92 12.34
C ALA A 102 -7.66 5.57 12.66
N LEU A 103 -7.22 5.37 13.91
CA LEU A 103 -6.50 4.16 14.33
C LEU A 103 -7.37 2.90 14.33
N LYS A 104 -8.65 3.01 14.71
CA LYS A 104 -9.57 1.87 14.69
C LYS A 104 -9.73 1.25 13.29
N PRO A 105 -10.14 1.99 12.24
CA PRO A 105 -10.27 1.43 10.90
C PRO A 105 -8.91 0.99 10.34
N PHE A 106 -7.83 1.68 10.70
CA PHE A 106 -6.47 1.23 10.36
C PHE A 106 -6.18 -0.17 10.90
N ALA A 107 -6.32 -0.37 12.22
CA ALA A 107 -6.03 -1.65 12.86
C ALA A 107 -6.93 -2.79 12.32
N ILE A 108 -8.21 -2.50 12.11
CA ILE A 108 -9.16 -3.45 11.51
C ILE A 108 -8.69 -3.83 10.10
N ALA A 109 -8.35 -2.86 9.25
CA ALA A 109 -7.87 -3.13 7.90
C ALA A 109 -6.58 -3.96 7.89
N VAL A 110 -5.64 -3.68 8.81
CA VAL A 110 -4.40 -4.46 8.97
C VAL A 110 -4.71 -5.91 9.33
N LEU A 111 -5.61 -6.16 10.30
CA LEU A 111 -5.94 -7.50 10.76
C LEU A 111 -6.63 -8.33 9.67
N ILE A 112 -7.62 -7.75 8.99
CA ILE A 112 -8.38 -8.41 7.92
C ILE A 112 -7.46 -8.68 6.73
N MET A 113 -6.82 -7.65 6.18
CA MET A 113 -5.98 -7.82 5.00
C MET A 113 -4.71 -8.61 5.30
N GLY A 114 -4.16 -8.52 6.52
CA GLY A 114 -2.98 -9.28 6.94
C GLY A 114 -3.25 -10.76 6.88
N SER A 115 -4.37 -11.18 7.47
CA SER A 115 -4.82 -12.57 7.46
C SER A 115 -5.08 -13.07 6.04
N PHE A 116 -5.76 -12.27 5.21
CA PHE A 116 -6.04 -12.60 3.81
C PHE A 116 -4.76 -12.74 2.96
N ASN A 117 -3.86 -11.75 3.02
CA ASN A 117 -2.59 -11.76 2.29
C ASN A 117 -1.68 -12.91 2.72
N PHE A 118 -1.67 -13.23 4.02
CA PHE A 118 -0.91 -14.37 4.53
C PHE A 118 -1.46 -15.69 4.01
N PHE A 119 -2.77 -15.89 4.11
CA PHE A 119 -3.42 -17.14 3.68
C PHE A 119 -3.24 -17.38 2.17
N THR A 120 -3.43 -16.34 1.36
CA THR A 120 -3.22 -16.40 -0.10
C THR A 120 -1.76 -16.72 -0.44
N ALA A 121 -0.79 -16.11 0.26
CA ALA A 121 0.63 -16.42 0.08
C ALA A 121 0.97 -17.88 0.45
N VAL A 122 0.43 -18.40 1.55
CA VAL A 122 0.62 -19.80 1.97
C VAL A 122 0.01 -20.76 0.94
N GLN A 123 -1.20 -20.47 0.43
CA GLN A 123 -1.81 -21.28 -0.62
C GLN A 123 -0.97 -21.28 -1.91
N ALA A 124 -0.49 -20.11 -2.33
CA ALA A 124 0.38 -19.98 -3.49
C ALA A 124 1.68 -20.78 -3.32
N GLN A 125 2.31 -20.71 -2.14
CA GLN A 125 3.50 -21.51 -1.83
C GLN A 125 3.21 -23.01 -1.90
N LYS A 126 2.10 -23.48 -1.33
CA LYS A 126 1.70 -24.91 -1.40
C LYS A 126 1.54 -25.37 -2.86
N LYS A 127 0.86 -24.58 -3.69
CA LYS A 127 0.70 -24.87 -5.14
C LYS A 127 2.05 -24.94 -5.85
N LEU A 128 2.97 -24.03 -5.56
CA LEU A 128 4.32 -24.02 -6.16
C LEU A 128 5.18 -25.22 -5.72
N ARG A 129 5.03 -25.69 -4.49
CA ARG A 129 5.72 -26.89 -4.02
C ARG A 129 5.18 -28.18 -4.63
N ALA A 130 3.89 -28.21 -4.97
CA ALA A 130 3.24 -29.37 -5.58
C ALA A 130 3.48 -29.51 -7.10
N THR A 131 3.96 -28.47 -7.79
CA THR A 131 4.07 -28.43 -9.27
C THR A 131 5.49 -28.68 -9.82
N LYS A 132 6.50 -28.88 -8.97
CA LYS A 132 7.81 -29.41 -9.39
C LYS A 132 8.13 -30.66 -8.56
N PRO A 133 8.61 -31.75 -9.19
CA PRO A 133 9.18 -32.89 -8.46
C PRO A 133 10.36 -32.45 -7.59
#